data_AF-A0A2H9QAY0-F1
#
_entry.id   AF-A0A2H9QAY0-F1
#
_cell.length_a   1.000
_cell.length_b   1.000
_cell.length_c   1.000
_cell.angle_alpha   90.00
_cell.angle_beta   90.00
_cell.angle_gamma   90.00
#
_symmetry.space_group_name_H-M   'P 1'
#
loop_
_entity.id
_entity.type
_entity.pdbx_description
1 polymer ?
#
loop_
_entity_poly.entity_id
_entity_poly.type
_entity_poly.pdbx_seq_one_letter_code
_entity_poly.pdbx_strand_id
1 'polypeptide(L)' 'MRLVVDANVFISAFLKDGMSRRIILDRRLELYAPEFLLQEYTKYSAELFVRSGLPREKALRLAVLLLSR' A
#
# COMPACT_ATOMS: atom_id res chain seq x y z
N MET A 1 -6.88 7.96 -14.67
CA MET A 1 -6.96 9.03 -13.66
C MET A 1 -5.71 8.96 -12.81
N ARG A 2 -5.15 10.12 -12.44
CA ARG A 2 -3.96 10.21 -11.58
C ARG A 2 -4.37 10.49 -10.14
N LEU A 3 -3.83 9.75 -9.19
CA LEU A 3 -4.16 9.89 -7.77
C LEU A 3 -2.87 9.97 -6.95
N VAL A 4 -2.78 10.92 -6.03
CA VAL A 4 -1.71 10.92 -5.03
C VAL A 4 -2.19 10.16 -3.81
N VAL A 5 -1.42 9.18 -3.36
CA VAL A 5 -1.70 8.32 -2.22
C VAL A 5 -0.81 8.75 -1.07
N ASP A 6 -1.45 9.19 0.02
CA ASP A 6 -0.78 9.48 1.29
C ASP A 6 -0.38 8.17 2.02
N ALA A 7 0.63 8.26 2.89
CA ALA A 7 1.11 7.14 3.70
C ALA A 7 -0.03 6.51 4.52
N ASN A 8 -0.91 7.33 5.12
CA ASN A 8 -2.02 6.83 5.92
C ASN A 8 -3.05 6.07 5.09
N VAL A 9 -3.28 6.48 3.83
CA VAL A 9 -4.19 5.80 2.92
C VAL A 9 -3.61 4.44 2.52
N PHE A 10 -2.31 4.39 2.23
CA PHE A 10 -1.61 3.15 1.93
C PHE A 10 -1.61 2.18 3.11
N ILE A 11 -1.24 2.66 4.31
CA ILE A 11 -1.25 1.87 5.54
C ILE A 11 -2.68 1.36 5.84
N SER A 12 -3.70 2.21 5.68
CA SER A 12 -5.10 1.80 5.87
C SER A 12 -5.51 0.70 4.91
N ALA A 13 -5.09 0.76 3.64
CA ALA A 13 -5.32 -0.29 2.66
C ALA A 13 -4.58 -1.59 3.01
N PHE A 14 -3.42 -1.50 3.65
CA PHE A 14 -2.71 -2.64 4.18
C PHE A 14 -3.46 -3.30 5.34
N LEU A 15 -3.94 -2.50 6.30
CA LEU A 15 -4.54 -2.99 7.54
C LEU A 15 -6.00 -3.43 7.43
N LYS A 16 -6.80 -2.81 6.55
CA LYS A 16 -8.24 -3.06 6.45
C LYS A 16 -8.66 -3.42 5.03
N ASP A 17 -9.57 -4.38 4.92
CA ASP A 17 -10.25 -4.65 3.66
C ASP A 17 -11.38 -3.64 3.47
N GLY A 18 -11.12 -2.59 2.70
CA GLY A 18 -12.04 -1.48 2.52
C GLY A 18 -11.83 -0.75 1.20
N MET A 19 -12.49 0.39 1.04
CA MET A 19 -12.46 1.15 -0.21
C MET A 19 -11.03 1.53 -0.62
N SER A 20 -10.18 1.96 0.32
CA SER A 20 -8.78 2.31 0.04
C SER A 20 -7.99 1.15 -0.57
N ARG A 21 -8.21 -0.09 -0.11
CA ARG A 21 -7.57 -1.28 -0.68
C ARG A 21 -8.04 -1.54 -2.11
N ARG A 22 -9.35 -1.39 -2.36
CA ARG A 22 -9.93 -1.55 -3.70
C ARG A 22 -9.38 -0.52 -4.68
N ILE A 23 -9.26 0.73 -4.25
CA ILE A 23 -8.68 1.83 -5.05
C ILE A 23 -7.21 1.54 -5.36
N ILE A 24 -6.40 1.19 -4.35
CA ILE A 24 -4.96 0.94 -4.54
C ILE A 24 -4.69 -0.24 -5.47
N LEU A 25 -5.57 -1.25 -5.47
CA LEU A 25 -5.46 -2.42 -6.35
C LEU A 25 -6.11 -2.22 -7.74
N ASP A 26 -6.77 -1.09 -8.00
CA ASP A 26 -7.39 -0.82 -9.31
C ASP A 26 -6.33 -0.45 -10.34
N ARG A 27 -6.09 -1.38 -11.28
CA ARG A 27 -5.09 -1.24 -12.35
C ARG A 27 -5.39 -0.11 -13.34
N ARG A 28 -6.59 0.48 -13.32
CA ARG A 28 -6.97 1.62 -14.16
C ARG A 28 -6.47 2.95 -13.58
N LEU A 29 -5.96 2.94 -12.36
CA LEU A 29 -5.46 4.13 -11.66
C LEU A 29 -3.93 4.22 -11.73
N GLU A 30 -3.47 5.43 -12.02
CA GLU A 30 -2.06 5.81 -11.92
C GLU A 30 -1.87 6.47 -10.55
N LEU A 31 -1.21 5.77 -9.64
CA LEU A 31 -0.99 6.23 -8.26
C LEU A 31 0.42 6.80 -8.12
N TYR A 32 0.52 7.97 -7.51
CA TYR A 32 1.78 8.58 -7.09
C TYR A 32 1.84 8.56 -5.57
N ALA A 33 3.03 8.40 -5.02
CA ALA A 33 3.27 8.48 -3.60
C ALA A 33 4.50 9.37 -3.36
N PRO A 34 4.53 10.14 -2.26
CA PRO A 34 5.76 10.81 -1.86
C PRO A 34 6.83 9.78 -1.47
N GLU A 35 8.09 10.09 -1.74
CA GLU A 35 9.24 9.21 -1.46
C GLU A 35 9.31 8.77 0.02
N PHE A 36 8.87 9.64 0.91
CA PHE A 36 8.74 9.37 2.35
C PHE A 36 7.86 8.15 2.66
N LEU A 37 6.87 7.84 1.82
CA LEU A 37 6.00 6.68 2.00
C LEU A 37 6.77 5.36 1.89
N LEU A 38 7.77 5.29 1.01
CA LEU A 38 8.65 4.12 0.89
C LEU A 38 9.51 3.95 2.14
N GLN A 39 9.99 5.04 2.72
CA GLN A 39 10.78 5.03 3.96
C GLN A 39 9.94 4.53 5.14
N GLU A 40 8.72 5.07 5.31
CA GLU A 40 7.75 4.63 6.32
C GLU A 40 7.39 3.15 6.15
N TYR A 41 7.06 2.72 4.93
CA TYR A 41 6.75 1.32 4.67
C TYR A 41 7.93 0.42 5.01
N THR A 42 9.15 0.77 4.62
CA THR A 42 10.34 -0.03 4.91
C THR A 42 10.54 -0.17 6.42
N LYS A 43 10.41 0.94 7.16
CA LYS A 43 10.54 0.99 8.62
C LYS A 43 9.51 0.13 9.34
N TYR A 44 8.27 0.11 8.88
CA TYR A 44 7.15 -0.57 9.55
C TYR A 44 6.70 -1.88 8.87
N SER A 45 7.37 -2.32 7.79
CA SER A 45 6.93 -3.43 6.94
C SER A 45 6.66 -4.73 7.70
N ALA A 46 7.54 -5.09 8.65
CA ALA A 46 7.38 -6.28 9.48
C ALA A 46 6.14 -6.19 10.38
N GLU A 47 5.91 -5.04 11.02
CA GLU A 47 4.74 -4.81 11.87
C GLU A 47 3.46 -4.79 11.04
N LEU A 48 3.46 -4.09 9.89
CA LEU A 48 2.33 -4.04 8.97
C LEU A 48 1.95 -5.43 8.47
N PHE A 49 2.93 -6.28 8.17
CA PHE A 49 2.69 -7.65 7.76
C PHE A 49 1.92 -8.42 8.85
N VAL A 50 2.44 -8.41 10.08
CA VAL A 50 1.83 -9.10 11.23
C VAL A 50 0.42 -8.57 11.49
N ARG A 51 0.24 -7.25 11.51
CA ARG A 51 -1.04 -6.60 11.84
C ARG A 51 -2.07 -6.71 10.74
N SER A 52 -1.66 -6.82 9.48
CA SER A 52 -2.57 -6.93 8.34
C SER A 52 -3.34 -8.26 8.31
N GLY A 53 -2.79 -9.31 8.92
CA GLY A 53 -3.32 -10.67 8.80
C GLY A 53 -3.40 -11.18 7.35
N LEU A 54 -2.71 -10.53 6.41
CA LEU A 54 -2.78 -10.85 5.00
C LEU A 54 -1.91 -12.07 4.67
N PRO A 55 -2.38 -12.96 3.76
CA PRO A 55 -1.50 -13.94 3.14
C PRO A 55 -0.30 -13.25 2.48
N ARG A 56 0.87 -13.88 2.59
CA ARG A 56 2.16 -13.35 2.09
C ARG A 56 2.06 -12.80 0.67
N GLU A 57 1.36 -13.52 -0.20
CA GLU A 57 1.15 -13.13 -1.59
C GLU A 57 0.38 -11.80 -1.74
N LYS A 58 -0.68 -11.58 -0.95
CA LYS A 58 -1.46 -10.33 -1.00
C LYS A 58 -0.63 -9.14 -0.48
N ALA A 59 0.12 -9.35 0.61
CA ALA A 59 1.00 -8.31 1.15
C ALA A 59 2.08 -7.92 0.14
N LEU A 60 2.70 -8.90 -0.53
CA LEU A 60 3.70 -8.66 -1.57
C LEU A 60 3.12 -7.89 -2.76
N ARG A 61 1.90 -8.22 -3.21
CA ARG A 61 1.24 -7.45 -4.29
C ARG A 61 1.04 -5.98 -3.92
N LEU A 62 0.68 -5.69 -2.67
CA LEU A 62 0.55 -4.31 -2.19
C LEU A 62 1.92 -3.62 -2.08
N ALA A 63 2.94 -4.33 -1.62
CA ALA A 63 4.30 -3.81 -1.48
C ALA A 63 4.95 -3.45 -2.83
N VAL A 64 4.74 -4.29 -3.86
CA VAL A 64 5.29 -4.07 -5.21
C VAL A 64 4.77 -2.77 -5.83
N LEU A 65 3.57 -2.33 -5.47
CA LEU A 65 3.04 -1.04 -5.92
C LEU A 65 3.88 0.16 -5.45
N LEU A 66 4.66 0.00 -4.38
CA LEU A 66 5.60 1.02 -3.89
C LEU A 66 6.97 0.97 -4.54
N LEU A 67 7.36 -0.18 -5.09
CA LEU A 67 8.68 -0.40 -5.69
C LEU A 67 8.69 -0.24 -7.22
N SER A 68 7.50 -0.24 -7.85
CA SER A 68 7.35 -0.21 -9.31
C SER A 68 7.17 1.20 -9.87
N ARG A 69 7.44 2.26 -9.10
CA ARG A 69 7.22 3.65 -9.48
C ARG A 69 8.32 4.56 -8.98
#